data_AF-A0A383BD21-F1
#
_entry.id   AF-A0A383BD21-F1
#
_cell.length_a   1.000
_cell.length_b   1.000
_cell.length_c   1.000
_cell.angle_alpha   90.00
_cell.angle_beta   90.00
_cell.angle_gamma   90.00
#
_symmetry.space_group_name_H-M   'P 1'
#
loop_
_entity.id
_entity.type
_entity.pdbx_description
1 polymer ?
#
loop_
_entity_poly.entity_id
_entity_poly.type
_entity_poly.pdbx_seq_one_letter_code
_entity_poly.pdbx_strand_id
1 'polypeptide(L)' 'MSQREKLKCDTCGKEAEQLRRDVVDEDYNALTKPPLWNCDSCYEEKRSQRQQSQAG' A
#
# COMPACT_ATOMS: atom_id res chain seq x y z
N MET A 1 -25.45 8.54 -12.20
CA MET A 1 -23.98 8.63 -12.21
C MET A 1 -23.50 8.20 -10.83
N SER A 2 -22.91 7.00 -10.68
CA SER A 2 -22.32 6.60 -9.41
C SER A 2 -21.05 7.43 -9.21
N GLN A 3 -21.05 8.35 -8.25
CA GLN A 3 -19.83 9.03 -7.82
C GLN A 3 -18.98 7.96 -7.16
N ARG A 4 -17.96 7.45 -7.87
CA ARG A 4 -16.95 6.60 -7.25
C ARG A 4 -16.27 7.46 -6.18
N GLU A 5 -16.58 7.19 -4.92
CA GLU A 5 -15.87 7.82 -3.81
C GLU A 5 -14.38 7.55 -4.00
N LYS A 6 -13.60 8.62 -4.06
CA LYS A 6 -12.16 8.49 -4.20
C LYS A 6 -11.60 7.95 -2.88
N LEU A 7 -10.77 6.92 -2.99
CA LEU A 7 -10.14 6.29 -1.84
C LEU A 7 -8.87 7.07 -1.48
N LYS A 8 -8.51 7.13 -0.20
CA LYS A 8 -7.32 7.86 0.26
C LYS A 8 -6.19 6.88 0.59
N CYS A 9 -5.01 7.11 -0.01
CA CYS A 9 -3.82 6.33 0.27
C CYS A 9 -3.31 6.57 1.69
N ASP A 10 -3.06 5.49 2.44
CA ASP A 10 -2.54 5.55 3.82
C ASP A 10 -1.06 5.98 3.87
N THR A 11 -0.29 5.75 2.80
CA THR A 11 1.13 6.14 2.74
C THR A 11 1.33 7.61 2.38
N CYS A 12 0.72 8.10 1.30
CA CYS A 12 0.96 9.45 0.78
C CYS A 12 -0.21 10.42 0.96
N GLY A 13 -1.36 9.95 1.45
CA GLY A 13 -2.55 10.76 1.68
C GLY A 13 -3.29 11.21 0.40
N LYS A 14 -2.83 10.83 -0.80
CA LYS A 14 -3.46 11.21 -2.07
C LYS A 14 -4.73 10.39 -2.33
N GLU A 15 -5.67 11.02 -3.00
CA GLU A 15 -6.86 10.36 -3.53
C GLU A 15 -6.50 9.47 -4.73
N ALA A 16 -7.09 8.28 -4.80
CA ALA A 16 -6.92 7.32 -5.87
C ALA A 16 -8.25 6.62 -6.20
N GLU A 17 -8.39 6.16 -7.44
CA GLU A 17 -9.57 5.37 -7.86
C GLU A 17 -9.57 3.95 -7.29
N GLN A 18 -8.37 3.44 -6.95
CA GLN A 18 -8.16 2.13 -6.37
C GLN A 18 -7.01 2.19 -5.36
N LEU A 19 -7.08 1.35 -4.33
CA LEU A 19 -5.99 1.12 -3.40
C LEU A 19 -5.61 -0.36 -3.41
N ARG A 20 -4.33 -0.62 -3.27
CA ARG A 20 -3.76 -1.95 -3.08
C ARG A 20 -3.44 -2.15 -1.61
N ARG A 21 -3.89 -3.28 -1.08
CA ARG A 21 -3.49 -3.71 0.24
C ARG A 21 -2.01 -4.04 0.23
N ASP A 22 -1.28 -3.43 1.13
CA ASP A 22 0.12 -3.73 1.35
C ASP A 22 0.34 -4.39 2.73
N VAL A 23 1.02 -5.54 2.70
CA VAL A 23 1.37 -6.37 3.86
C VAL A 23 2.83 -6.81 3.78
N VAL A 24 3.66 -6.08 3.03
CA VAL A 24 5.04 -6.48 2.73
C VAL A 24 6.04 -6.41 3.87
N ASP A 25 5.64 -5.87 5.02
CA ASP A 25 6.47 -5.85 6.22
C ASP A 25 6.66 -7.29 6.71
N GLU A 26 7.91 -7.71 6.91
CA GLU A 26 8.24 -9.05 7.41
C GLU A 26 7.72 -9.27 8.83
N ASP A 27 7.58 -8.17 9.59
CA ASP A 27 6.95 -8.15 10.89
C ASP A 27 5.44 -7.87 10.82
N TYR A 28 4.79 -8.04 9.65
CA TYR A 28 3.35 -7.87 9.53
C TYR A 28 2.61 -9.03 10.21
N ASN A 29 2.00 -8.73 11.34
CA ASN A 29 1.07 -9.62 12.00
C ASN A 29 -0.37 -9.14 11.76
N ALA A 30 -1.14 -9.92 11.01
CA ALA A 30 -2.53 -9.60 10.64
C ALA A 30 -3.48 -9.50 11.84
N LEU A 31 -3.11 -10.05 13.01
CA LEU A 31 -3.89 -9.97 14.23
C LEU A 31 -3.68 -8.66 15.00
N THR A 32 -2.53 -7.99 14.82
CA THR A 32 -2.13 -6.85 15.63
C THR A 32 -1.85 -5.58 14.83
N LYS A 33 -1.63 -5.68 13.52
CA LYS A 33 -1.38 -4.54 12.62
C LYS A 33 -2.51 -4.38 11.61
N PRO A 34 -3.17 -3.21 11.53
CA PRO A 34 -4.15 -2.95 10.49
C PRO A 34 -3.47 -3.00 9.11
N PRO A 35 -4.20 -3.43 8.06
CA PRO A 35 -3.66 -3.40 6.71
C PRO A 35 -3.47 -1.95 6.23
N LEU A 36 -2.36 -1.67 5.55
CA LEU A 36 -2.16 -0.40 4.86
C LEU A 36 -2.75 -0.49 3.45
N TRP A 37 -3.49 0.54 3.05
CA TRP A 37 -4.06 0.67 1.72
C TRP A 37 -3.32 1.77 0.94
N ASN A 38 -2.59 1.36 -0.08
CA ASN A 38 -1.67 2.23 -0.82
C ASN A 38 -2.16 2.45 -2.26
N CYS A 39 -1.96 3.65 -2.80
CA CYS A 39 -2.08 3.85 -4.24
C CYS A 39 -1.02 3.02 -4.99
N ASP A 40 -1.24 2.79 -6.28
CA ASP A 40 -0.37 1.94 -7.11
C ASP A 40 1.10 2.36 -7.02
N SER A 41 1.41 3.65 -7.08
CA SER A 41 2.79 4.15 -6.97
C SER A 41 3.47 3.80 -5.64
N CYS A 42 2.78 4.00 -4.51
CA CYS A 42 3.34 3.70 -3.19
C CYS A 42 3.47 2.19 -2.97
N TYR A 43 2.55 1.40 -3.53
CA TYR A 43 2.62 -0.06 -3.50
C TYR A 43 3.84 -0.58 -4.27
N GLU A 44 4.05 -0.10 -5.49
CA GLU A 44 5.18 -0.51 -6.34
C GLU A 44 6.53 -0.07 -5.77
N GLU A 45 6.62 1.15 -5.22
CA GLU A 45 7.84 1.66 -4.60
C GLU A 45 8.31 0.77 -3.45
N LYS A 46 7.40 0.41 -2.54
CA LYS A 46 7.72 -0.49 -1.42
C LYS A 46 8.16 -1.88 -1.89
N ARG A 47 7.54 -2.41 -2.95
CA ARG A 47 7.91 -3.70 -3.55
C ARG A 47 9.30 -3.64 -4.18
N SER A 48 9.62 -2.56 -4.89
CA SER A 48 10.94 -2.35 -5.49
C SER A 48 12.03 -2.23 -4.43
N GLN A 49 11.80 -1.45 -3.38
CA GLN A 49 12.73 -1.33 -2.24
C GLN A 49 13.01 -2.69 -1.61
N ARG A 50 11.96 -3.51 -1.37
CA ARG A 50 12.14 -4.86 -0.80
C ARG A 50 12.93 -5.80 -1.71
N GLN A 51 12.76 -5.70 -3.03
CA GLN A 51 13.56 -6.48 -3.99
C GLN A 51 15.03 -6.08 -3.96
N GLN A 52 15.32 -4.77 -3.78
CA GLN A 52 16.69 -4.29 -3.62
C GLN A 52 17.30 -4.73 -2.29
N SER A 53 16.53 -4.71 -1.18
CA SER A 53 17.02 -5.13 0.14
C SER A 53 17.28 -6.63 0.26
N GLN A 54 16.56 -7.48 -0.49
CA GLN A 54 16.77 -8.93 -0.50
C GLN A 54 17.92 -9.38 -1.42
N ALA A 55 18.47 -8.49 -2.24
CA ALA A 55 19.55 -8.79 -3.17
C ALA A 55 20.96 -8.51 -2.59
N GLY A 56 21.04 -8.17 -1.31
CA GLY A 56 22.28 -7.85 -0.58
C GLY A 56 22.71 -8.96 0.38
#